data_AF-A0A1G3IN38-F1
#
_entry.id   AF-A0A1G3IN38-F1
#
_cell.length_a   1.000
_cell.length_b   1.000
_cell.length_c   1.000
_cell.angle_alpha   90.00
_cell.angle_beta   90.00
_cell.angle_gamma   90.00
#
_symmetry.space_group_name_H-M   'P 1'
#
loop_
_entity.id
_entity.type
_entity.pdbx_description
1 polymer ?
#
loop_
_entity_poly.entity_id
_entity_poly.type
_entity_poly.pdbx_seq_one_letter_code
_entity_poly.pdbx_strand_id
1 'polypeptide(L)'
;MKTTLAAGTAAKRKYRIDRERTIDFMGEQARVYATPMLVRDIEVTCREFLLEHLDPGEDSVGTRVEIDHLAATLLGMEVEIGVSVAEVKG
;
A
#
# COMPACT_ATOMS: atom_id res chain seq x y z
N MET A 1 13.17 -20.37 -5.16
CA MET A 1 11.98 -19.55 -4.83
C MET A 1 11.59 -19.81 -3.39
N LYS A 2 11.15 -18.78 -2.66
CA LYS A 2 10.62 -18.93 -1.29
C LYS A 2 9.32 -19.74 -1.36
N THR A 3 9.22 -20.86 -0.63
CA THR A 3 8.05 -21.76 -0.73
C THR A 3 6.76 -21.16 -0.19
N THR A 4 6.87 -20.18 0.71
CA THR A 4 5.73 -19.49 1.33
C THR A 4 5.21 -18.30 0.50
N LEU A 5 6.00 -17.81 -0.46
CA LEU A 5 5.59 -16.74 -1.38
C LEU A 5 5.17 -17.36 -2.72
N ALA A 6 3.86 -17.47 -2.93
CA ALA A 6 3.28 -18.06 -4.13
C ALA A 6 2.10 -17.24 -4.62
N ALA A 7 1.73 -17.38 -5.90
CA ALA A 7 0.55 -16.74 -6.44
C ALA A 7 -0.70 -17.07 -5.60
N GLY A 8 -1.51 -16.05 -5.32
CA GLY A 8 -2.72 -16.16 -4.50
C GLY A 8 -2.52 -15.95 -3.00
N THR A 9 -1.29 -15.89 -2.47
CA THR A 9 -1.08 -15.44 -1.09
C THR A 9 -1.46 -13.97 -0.97
N ALA A 10 -2.09 -13.60 0.16
CA ALA A 10 -2.70 -12.30 0.32
C ALA A 10 -2.62 -11.80 1.76
N ALA A 11 -2.64 -10.47 1.91
CA ALA A 11 -2.66 -9.79 3.20
C ALA A 11 -3.59 -8.58 3.13
N LYS A 12 -3.99 -8.09 4.31
CA LYS A 12 -4.81 -6.91 4.47
C LYS A 12 -4.24 -6.03 5.57
N ARG A 13 -4.26 -4.72 5.36
CA ARG A 13 -3.84 -3.74 6.37
C ARG A 13 -4.78 -2.56 6.41
N LYS A 14 -5.07 -2.09 7.62
CA LYS A 14 -5.92 -0.93 7.85
C LYS A 14 -5.08 0.30 8.14
N TYR A 15 -5.51 1.43 7.60
CA TYR A 15 -4.92 2.74 7.82
C TYR A 15 -6.01 3.70 8.24
N ARG A 16 -5.73 4.49 9.28
CA ARG A 16 -6.52 5.68 9.55
C ARG A 16 -5.90 6.84 8.80
N ILE A 17 -6.70 7.55 8.02
CA ILE A 17 -6.22 8.70 7.25
C ILE A 17 -5.95 9.83 8.23
N ASP A 18 -4.68 10.06 8.54
CA ASP A 18 -4.17 11.18 9.31
C ASP A 18 -3.89 12.38 8.40
N ARG A 19 -3.47 13.50 9.00
CA ARG A 19 -3.34 14.76 8.29
C ARG A 19 -2.24 14.71 7.25
N GLU A 20 -1.14 14.04 7.57
CA GLU A 20 0.04 13.84 6.73
C GLU A 20 -0.25 13.00 5.49
N ARG A 21 -1.30 12.17 5.53
CA ARG A 21 -1.77 11.41 4.36
C ARG A 21 -2.65 12.22 3.41
N THR A 22 -3.08 13.42 3.78
CA THR A 22 -3.99 14.22 2.95
C THR A 22 -3.28 15.24 2.08
N ILE A 23 -3.91 15.64 0.98
CA ILE A 23 -3.43 16.77 0.16
C ILE A 23 -3.52 18.08 0.95
N ASP A 24 -2.61 19.02 0.70
CA ASP A 24 -2.63 20.38 1.27
C ASP A 24 -2.78 21.49 0.22
N PHE A 25 -2.42 21.22 -1.04
CA PHE A 25 -2.34 22.23 -2.09
C PHE A 25 -3.68 22.85 -2.51
N MET A 26 -4.82 22.25 -2.13
CA MET A 26 -6.16 22.80 -2.36
C MET A 26 -6.75 23.55 -1.16
N GLY A 27 -5.97 23.71 -0.08
CA GLY A 27 -6.40 24.36 1.16
C GLY A 27 -7.06 23.41 2.16
N GLU A 28 -7.22 23.88 3.40
CA GLU A 28 -7.56 23.01 4.54
C GLU A 28 -8.96 22.39 4.47
N GLN A 29 -9.91 23.01 3.79
CA GLN A 29 -11.27 22.46 3.67
C GLN A 29 -11.37 21.30 2.66
N ALA A 30 -10.36 21.15 1.78
CA ALA A 30 -10.34 20.14 0.72
C ALA A 30 -9.43 18.94 1.05
N ARG A 31 -9.16 18.70 2.35
CA ARG A 31 -8.31 17.61 2.84
C ARG A 31 -8.91 16.24 2.53
N VAL A 32 -8.32 15.55 1.57
CA VAL A 32 -8.65 14.16 1.22
C VAL A 32 -7.38 13.33 1.09
N TYR A 33 -7.50 12.02 1.26
CA TYR A 33 -6.40 11.08 1.12
C TYR A 33 -5.67 11.30 -0.22
N ALA A 34 -4.38 11.59 -0.16
CA ALA A 34 -3.60 11.94 -1.33
C ALA A 34 -3.25 10.69 -2.13
N THR A 35 -3.37 10.75 -3.46
CA THR A 35 -2.90 9.68 -4.37
C THR A 35 -1.47 9.19 -4.08
N PRO A 36 -0.45 10.05 -3.88
CA PRO A 36 0.89 9.56 -3.52
C PRO A 36 0.93 8.82 -2.18
N MET A 37 0.05 9.18 -1.24
CA MET A 37 -0.02 8.53 0.07
C MET A 37 -0.77 7.20 -0.01
N LEU A 38 -1.77 7.08 -0.88
CA LEU A 38 -2.37 5.80 -1.26
C LEU A 38 -1.33 4.86 -1.87
N VAL A 39 -0.54 5.34 -2.84
CA VAL A 39 0.57 4.56 -3.43
C VAL A 39 1.54 4.10 -2.34
N ARG A 40 1.99 5.02 -1.49
CA ARG A 40 2.90 4.72 -0.39
C ARG A 40 2.34 3.63 0.54
N ASP A 41 1.10 3.75 0.98
CA ASP A 41 0.53 2.78 1.92
C ASP A 41 0.29 1.41 1.24
N ILE A 42 -0.01 1.36 -0.06
CA ILE A 42 0.00 0.11 -0.85
C ILE A 42 1.40 -0.49 -0.89
N GLU A 43 2.43 0.28 -1.25
CA GLU A 43 3.81 -0.18 -1.33
C GLU A 43 4.34 -0.68 0.02
N VAL A 44 4.04 0.03 1.11
CA VAL A 44 4.40 -0.38 2.47
C VAL A 44 3.69 -1.69 2.84
N THR A 45 2.40 -1.83 2.51
CA THR A 45 1.65 -3.07 2.76
C THR A 45 2.25 -4.23 1.98
N CYS A 46 2.60 -4.04 0.70
CA CYS A 46 3.29 -5.04 -0.10
C CYS A 46 4.67 -5.40 0.49
N ARG A 47 5.51 -4.41 0.83
CA ARG A 47 6.85 -4.65 1.38
C ARG A 47 6.79 -5.41 2.71
N GLU A 48 5.96 -4.96 3.65
CA GLU A 48 5.83 -5.63 4.94
C GLU A 48 5.34 -7.07 4.78
N PHE A 49 4.35 -7.29 3.91
CA PHE A 49 3.88 -8.63 3.57
C PHE A 49 5.00 -9.49 2.97
N LEU A 50 5.80 -8.95 2.03
CA LEU A 50 6.94 -9.67 1.47
C LEU A 50 7.98 -10.03 2.53
N LEU A 51 8.28 -9.13 3.47
CA LEU A 51 9.26 -9.37 4.54
C LEU A 51 8.89 -10.57 5.44
N GLU A 52 7.61 -10.94 5.54
CA GLU A 52 7.18 -12.16 6.24
C GLU A 52 7.65 -13.46 5.55
N HIS A 53 8.08 -13.37 4.29
CA HIS A 53 8.52 -14.49 3.45
C HIS A 53 10.01 -14.47 3.11
N LEU A 54 10.71 -13.35 3.36
CA LEU A 54 12.11 -13.15 2.98
C LEU A 54 13.08 -13.65 4.05
N ASP A 55 14.32 -13.94 3.65
CA ASP A 55 15.37 -14.33 4.62
C ASP A 55 15.91 -13.08 5.35
N PRO A 56 16.52 -13.24 6.53
CA PRO A 56 17.18 -12.13 7.21
C PRO A 56 18.21 -11.44 6.31
N GLY A 57 18.08 -10.12 6.16
CA GLY A 57 18.98 -9.29 5.34
C GLY A 57 18.49 -9.06 3.91
N GLU A 58 17.38 -9.67 3.49
CA GLU A 58 16.73 -9.36 2.22
C GLU A 58 15.65 -8.28 2.38
N ASP A 59 15.39 -7.55 1.29
CA ASP A 59 14.30 -6.57 1.19
C ASP A 59 13.82 -6.49 -0.27
N SER A 60 12.80 -5.69 -0.53
CA SER A 60 12.19 -5.49 -1.84
C SER A 60 12.29 -4.03 -2.31
N VAL A 61 12.28 -3.84 -3.62
CA VAL A 61 12.21 -2.52 -4.27
C VAL A 61 11.05 -2.52 -5.25
N GLY A 62 10.14 -1.56 -5.11
CA GLY A 62 9.06 -1.33 -6.08
C GLY A 62 9.62 -0.79 -7.39
N THR A 63 9.24 -1.40 -8.52
CA THR A 63 9.76 -1.03 -9.85
C THR A 63 8.71 -0.46 -10.79
N ARG A 64 7.42 -0.68 -10.49
CA ARG A 64 6.28 -0.14 -11.23
C ARG A 64 5.07 -0.03 -10.32
N VAL A 65 4.35 1.06 -10.46
CA VAL A 65 3.03 1.27 -9.85
C VAL A 65 2.07 1.77 -10.91
N GLU A 66 0.85 1.24 -10.88
CA GLU A 66 -0.26 1.67 -11.72
C GLU A 66 -1.53 1.53 -10.88
N ILE A 67 -2.28 2.63 -10.72
CA ILE A 67 -3.48 2.67 -9.89
C ILE A 67 -4.52 3.62 -10.48
N ASP A 68 -5.78 3.33 -10.21
CA ASP A 68 -6.89 4.26 -10.38
C ASP A 68 -7.36 4.74 -9.00
N HIS A 69 -7.36 6.06 -8.77
CA HIS A 69 -7.89 6.64 -7.52
C HIS A 69 -9.33 7.11 -7.73
N LEU A 70 -10.27 6.19 -7.51
CA LEU A 70 -11.65 6.33 -7.97
C LEU A 70 -12.56 7.17 -7.08
N ALA A 71 -12.25 7.30 -5.78
CA ALA A 71 -13.09 8.01 -4.82
C ALA A 71 -12.24 8.67 -3.73
N ALA A 72 -12.69 9.84 -3.28
CA ALA A 72 -12.05 10.55 -2.18
C ALA A 72 -12.32 9.86 -0.83
N THR A 73 -11.32 9.84 0.04
CA THR A 73 -11.45 9.44 1.45
C THR A 73 -11.10 10.62 2.35
N LEU A 74 -11.94 10.91 3.34
CA LEU A 74 -11.78 12.08 4.21
C LEU A 74 -10.79 11.82 5.36
N LEU A 75 -10.24 12.91 5.90
CA LEU A 75 -9.46 12.91 7.13
C LEU A 75 -10.21 12.19 8.26
N GLY A 76 -9.53 11.29 8.95
CA GLY A 76 -10.04 10.53 10.09
C GLY A 76 -10.78 9.25 9.73
N MET A 77 -11.16 9.04 8.46
CA MET A 77 -11.75 7.78 7.99
C MET A 77 -10.73 6.63 8.00
N GLU A 78 -11.24 5.40 7.97
CA GLU A 78 -10.45 4.18 7.86
C GLU A 78 -10.47 3.66 6.41
N VAL A 79 -9.31 3.18 5.94
CA VAL A 79 -9.14 2.48 4.67
C VAL A 79 -8.54 1.10 4.94
N GLU A 80 -9.03 0.07 4.26
CA GLU A 80 -8.40 -1.25 4.22
C GLU A 80 -7.74 -1.46 2.85
N ILE A 81 -6.45 -1.73 2.86
CA ILE A 81 -5.67 -2.11 1.67
C ILE A 81 -5.53 -3.63 1.69
N GLY A 82 -6.04 -4.27 0.64
CA GLY A 82 -5.82 -5.68 0.35
C GLY A 82 -4.75 -5.84 -0.73
N VAL A 83 -3.80 -6.74 -0.51
CA VAL A 83 -2.74 -7.08 -1.47
C VAL A 83 -2.73 -8.58 -1.71
N SER A 84 -2.38 -9.00 -2.92
CA SER A 84 -2.21 -10.40 -3.27
C SER A 84 -1.10 -10.59 -4.29
N VAL A 85 -0.33 -11.66 -4.16
CA VAL A 85 0.69 -12.03 -5.15
C VAL A 85 -0.01 -12.53 -6.40
N ALA A 86 0.15 -11.82 -7.52
CA ALA A 86 -0.35 -12.28 -8.82
C ALA A 86 0.55 -13.37 -9.41
N GLU A 87 1.87 -13.23 -9.26
CA GLU A 87 2.87 -14.10 -9.86
C GLU A 87 4.22 -13.97 -9.13
N VAL A 88 5.04 -15.02 -9.14
CA VAL A 88 6.46 -14.98 -8.74
C VAL A 88 7.30 -15.51 -9.88
N LYS A 89 8.22 -14.69 -10.39
CA LYS A 89 9.19 -15.03 -11.44
C LYS A 89 10.59 -14.87 -10.89
N GLY A 90 11.44 -15.87 -11.10
CA GLY A 90 12.85 -15.91 -10.70
C GLY A 90 13.69 -16.55 -11.77
#